data_AF-A0AAJ0CAZ7-F1
#
_entry.id   AF-A0AAJ0CAZ7-F1
#
_cell.length_a   1.000
_cell.length_b   1.000
_cell.length_c   1.000
_cell.angle_alpha   90.00
_cell.angle_beta   90.00
_cell.angle_gamma   90.00
#
_symmetry.space_group_name_H-M   'P 1'
#
loop_
_entity.id
_entity.type
_entity.pdbx_description
1 polymer ?
#
loop_
_entity_poly.entity_id
_entity_poly.type
_entity_poly.pdbx_seq_one_letter_code
_entity_poly.pdbx_strand_id
1 'polypeptide(L)'
;MDTPANARREGGIFEFQDANPTSDEAWGYNTNEEESGFTLVTRNLNEARDDYFQSFPRAWVYRIAASPNIVPRAGLEGYTHAALGGVLWSQVQAYAPIDSGWNDAREEFHWQDNLDYDHRWDNYGPSRPQPLLSGDGRPEGVTSRDLARQYMNELTSPQNQLLNENQRNDLRELLDWNPEKEPKRDFPLIRHQQPPSLISSTLRQFDWSTVDIPDHLRMVMKDGIPTSADCTRIIRKVVRTHLESTAKQQKRNNEKTKQGDECEKLASIITKQNEQANNQSTPTSATHFVPDAVRIVYHADYLWPDEAKKQGGFLPALTTPPGPKYEVEGMDPAADVGIEFAHFLIPTYLTFGAAADQAARIAAKKTKGFAGVVYVVHATPNIISSGNRSAAVAGIRWSQVMGWMQVPQAYSPPEINATTKGGKRQLFEKAFKENKNLFQPNKDYDRKFTYDTESIKYKTTTKSPQSLSTLEDLVPFMNQNGQAVGWKGTFPLFEASNAAQSDESTKAKAKNAIPAPHEPSGWEKTEKYIKSHALAIALLPAAIAASFIPGFGEAADAAELAALCTESVESVELAETSSSLTEVGSGIANVLQKASKLKIA
;
A
#
# COMPACT_ATOMS: atom_id res chain seq x y z
N MET A 1 1.50 24.86 -15.23
CA MET A 1 0.76 23.65 -15.61
C MET A 1 1.18 22.52 -14.69
N ASP A 2 0.22 21.93 -14.01
CA ASP A 2 0.48 20.81 -13.13
C ASP A 2 0.75 19.56 -13.95
N THR A 3 1.85 18.89 -13.60
CA THR A 3 2.12 17.54 -14.07
C THR A 3 1.22 16.57 -13.30
N PRO A 4 0.85 15.39 -13.82
CA PRO A 4 -0.13 14.55 -13.13
C PRO A 4 0.37 14.09 -11.76
N ALA A 5 1.69 14.04 -11.58
CA ALA A 5 2.31 13.71 -10.31
C ALA A 5 2.33 14.90 -9.31
N ASN A 6 2.38 16.15 -9.79
CA ASN A 6 2.12 17.30 -8.94
C ASN A 6 0.64 17.38 -8.57
N ALA A 7 -0.25 17.19 -9.55
CA ALA A 7 -1.69 17.16 -9.30
C ALA A 7 -2.07 16.07 -8.27
N ARG A 8 -1.53 14.86 -8.41
CA ARG A 8 -1.66 13.79 -7.42
C ARG A 8 -1.19 14.23 -6.04
N ARG A 9 0.01 14.82 -5.96
CA ARG A 9 0.62 15.27 -4.70
C ARG A 9 -0.24 16.33 -4.02
N GLU A 10 -0.78 17.26 -4.79
CA GLU A 10 -1.59 18.36 -4.29
C GLU A 10 -3.04 17.94 -4.01
N GLY A 11 -3.43 16.73 -4.43
CA GLY A 11 -4.77 16.18 -4.25
C GLY A 11 -5.76 16.56 -5.35
N GLY A 12 -5.29 17.24 -6.40
CA GLY A 12 -6.09 17.63 -7.56
C GLY A 12 -5.36 18.62 -8.48
N ILE A 13 -6.11 19.16 -9.43
CA ILE A 13 -5.66 20.13 -10.43
C ILE A 13 -6.32 21.47 -10.11
N PHE A 14 -5.54 22.53 -10.09
CA PHE A 14 -6.03 23.91 -10.01
C PHE A 14 -5.26 24.79 -11.01
N GLU A 15 -5.92 25.81 -11.55
CA GLU A 15 -5.33 26.63 -12.62
C GLU A 15 -4.20 27.53 -12.09
N PHE A 16 -4.30 27.95 -10.82
CA PHE A 16 -3.41 28.93 -10.19
C PHE A 16 -2.76 28.37 -8.93
N GLN A 17 -1.54 28.83 -8.60
CA GLN A 17 -0.76 28.32 -7.47
C GLN A 17 -1.48 28.40 -6.12
N ASP A 18 -2.45 29.31 -5.99
CA ASP A 18 -3.29 29.42 -4.80
C ASP A 18 -4.66 28.75 -5.03
N ALA A 19 -4.86 27.59 -4.41
CA ALA A 19 -6.15 26.91 -4.37
C ALA A 19 -7.23 27.67 -3.55
N ASN A 20 -6.86 28.78 -2.92
CA ASN A 20 -7.71 29.57 -2.04
C ASN A 20 -7.50 31.09 -2.20
N PRO A 21 -7.81 31.65 -3.38
CA PRO A 21 -7.60 33.07 -3.66
C PRO A 21 -8.32 33.96 -2.66
N THR A 22 -7.65 35.06 -2.29
CA THR A 22 -8.11 35.99 -1.25
C THR A 22 -9.03 37.09 -1.79
N SER A 23 -8.90 37.44 -3.08
CA SER A 23 -9.83 38.34 -3.76
C SER A 23 -11.21 37.68 -3.84
N ASP A 24 -12.26 38.46 -3.59
CA ASP A 24 -13.62 37.97 -3.69
C ASP A 24 -14.04 37.81 -5.14
N GLU A 25 -13.54 38.68 -6.03
CA GLU A 25 -13.76 38.62 -7.47
C GLU A 25 -13.31 37.26 -8.04
N ALA A 26 -12.21 36.69 -7.55
CA ALA A 26 -11.71 35.36 -7.94
C ALA A 26 -12.75 34.22 -7.84
N TRP A 27 -13.82 34.39 -7.07
CA TRP A 27 -14.90 33.41 -6.88
C TRP A 27 -16.07 33.59 -7.84
N GLY A 28 -15.93 34.40 -8.91
CA GLY A 28 -16.82 34.41 -10.07
C GLY A 28 -16.20 33.67 -11.25
N TYR A 29 -16.95 32.79 -11.94
CA TYR A 29 -16.39 32.12 -13.12
C TYR A 29 -16.26 33.05 -14.34
N ASN A 30 -16.88 34.25 -14.36
CA ASN A 30 -16.76 35.23 -15.44
C ASN A 30 -15.84 36.41 -15.12
N THR A 31 -15.36 36.52 -13.89
CA THR A 31 -14.42 37.57 -13.50
C THR A 31 -13.07 37.25 -14.13
N ASN A 32 -12.55 38.16 -14.95
CA ASN A 32 -11.31 37.97 -15.71
C ASN A 32 -10.07 38.20 -14.84
N GLU A 33 -9.97 37.47 -13.72
CA GLU A 33 -8.88 37.59 -12.77
C GLU A 33 -7.77 36.57 -13.07
N GLU A 34 -6.53 36.98 -12.84
CA GLU A 34 -5.34 36.11 -12.91
C GLU A 34 -5.32 35.06 -11.78
N GLU A 35 -6.25 35.15 -10.84
CA GLU A 35 -6.45 34.19 -9.76
C GLU A 35 -7.95 33.84 -9.73
N SER A 36 -8.29 32.59 -10.05
CA SER A 36 -9.68 32.10 -9.99
C SER A 36 -9.80 30.94 -9.02
N GLY A 37 -10.88 30.94 -8.24
CA GLY A 37 -11.33 29.79 -7.45
C GLY A 37 -11.94 28.68 -8.32
N PHE A 38 -12.00 28.87 -9.64
CA PHE A 38 -12.44 27.89 -10.62
C PHE A 38 -11.27 27.37 -11.45
N THR A 39 -11.38 26.12 -11.87
CA THR A 39 -10.52 25.54 -12.92
C THR A 39 -11.34 25.34 -14.18
N LEU A 40 -10.91 25.96 -15.28
CA LEU A 40 -11.63 25.87 -16.54
C LEU A 40 -11.47 24.49 -17.17
N VAL A 41 -12.59 23.90 -17.62
CA VAL A 41 -12.62 22.56 -18.23
C VAL A 41 -13.53 22.56 -19.46
N THR A 42 -13.31 21.61 -20.37
CA THR A 42 -14.11 21.51 -21.60
C THR A 42 -14.52 20.07 -21.91
N ARG A 43 -15.66 19.92 -22.58
CA ARG A 43 -16.14 18.64 -23.11
C ARG A 43 -15.57 18.32 -24.48
N ASN A 44 -15.02 19.32 -25.17
CA ASN A 44 -14.52 19.17 -26.53
C ASN A 44 -13.01 19.35 -26.52
N LEU A 45 -12.31 18.23 -26.73
CA LEU A 45 -10.85 18.25 -26.79
C LEU A 45 -10.33 19.22 -27.85
N ASN A 46 -11.04 19.38 -28.97
CA ASN A 46 -10.66 20.33 -30.02
C ASN A 46 -10.83 21.80 -29.63
N GLU A 47 -11.73 22.13 -28.70
CA GLU A 47 -11.88 23.50 -28.19
C GLU A 47 -10.75 23.84 -27.21
N ALA A 48 -10.28 22.86 -26.44
CA ALA A 48 -9.12 23.05 -25.56
C ALA A 48 -7.89 23.57 -26.33
N ARG A 49 -7.76 23.20 -27.61
CA ARG A 49 -6.66 23.53 -28.54
C ARG A 49 -6.44 25.03 -28.75
N ASP A 50 -7.52 25.77 -29.00
CA ASP A 50 -7.43 26.99 -29.83
C ASP A 50 -6.84 28.19 -29.08
N ASP A 51 -7.00 28.28 -27.75
CA ASP A 51 -6.54 29.42 -26.96
C ASP A 51 -5.27 29.17 -26.14
N TYR A 52 -5.02 27.95 -25.66
CA TYR A 52 -3.95 27.69 -24.67
C TYR A 52 -2.75 26.93 -25.22
N PHE A 53 -2.96 25.85 -26.00
CA PHE A 53 -1.87 24.93 -26.35
C PHE A 53 -0.95 25.40 -27.48
N GLN A 54 -1.32 26.46 -28.22
CA GLN A 54 -0.40 27.05 -29.21
C GLN A 54 0.86 27.63 -28.55
N SER A 55 0.75 28.05 -27.28
CA SER A 55 1.83 28.70 -26.54
C SER A 55 2.71 27.73 -25.74
N PHE A 56 2.29 26.48 -25.56
CA PHE A 56 2.99 25.51 -24.71
C PHE A 56 3.36 24.24 -25.50
N PRO A 57 4.63 24.10 -25.93
CA PRO A 57 5.08 22.95 -26.72
C PRO A 57 5.06 21.63 -25.93
N ARG A 58 4.91 21.69 -24.60
CA ARG A 58 4.80 20.54 -23.70
C ARG A 58 3.71 20.79 -22.68
N ALA A 59 2.70 19.93 -22.70
CA ALA A 59 1.55 20.05 -21.83
C ALA A 59 0.96 18.67 -21.50
N TRP A 60 -0.02 18.65 -20.61
CA TRP A 60 -0.76 17.46 -20.23
C TRP A 60 -2.25 17.65 -20.54
N VAL A 61 -2.88 16.61 -21.09
CA VAL A 61 -4.34 16.52 -21.19
C VAL A 61 -4.83 15.59 -20.10
N TYR A 62 -5.86 16.01 -19.39
CA TYR A 62 -6.54 15.20 -18.39
C TYR A 62 -7.92 14.82 -18.88
N ARG A 63 -8.26 13.54 -18.78
CA ARG A 63 -9.63 13.04 -18.88
C ARG A 63 -10.19 12.96 -17.47
N ILE A 64 -11.23 13.71 -17.21
CA ILE A 64 -11.82 13.86 -15.88
C ILE A 64 -13.27 13.40 -15.90
N ALA A 65 -13.72 12.80 -14.80
CA ALA A 65 -15.13 12.50 -14.60
C ALA A 65 -15.88 13.81 -14.31
N ALA A 66 -17.07 13.96 -14.89
CA ALA A 66 -17.90 15.11 -14.59
C ALA A 66 -18.51 14.98 -13.18
N SER A 67 -18.73 16.10 -12.52
CA SER A 67 -19.18 16.12 -11.13
C SER A 67 -19.98 17.38 -10.82
N PRO A 68 -20.76 17.39 -9.72
CA PRO A 68 -21.66 18.51 -9.47
C PRO A 68 -20.95 19.81 -9.06
N ASN A 69 -19.65 19.80 -8.72
CA ASN A 69 -18.88 21.03 -8.54
C ASN A 69 -18.46 21.67 -9.88
N ILE A 70 -18.70 21.00 -11.02
CA ILE A 70 -18.47 21.51 -12.36
C ILE A 70 -19.77 22.13 -12.89
N VAL A 71 -19.71 23.42 -13.23
CA VAL A 71 -20.86 24.18 -13.74
C VAL A 71 -20.64 24.60 -15.20
N PRO A 72 -21.67 24.58 -16.06
CA PRO A 72 -21.61 25.14 -17.39
C PRO A 72 -21.39 26.65 -17.33
N ARG A 73 -20.53 27.15 -18.21
CA ARG A 73 -20.23 28.58 -18.37
C ARG A 73 -20.65 29.04 -19.77
N ALA A 74 -21.08 30.28 -19.88
CA ALA A 74 -21.32 30.94 -21.16
C ALA A 74 -20.23 32.00 -21.40
N GLY A 75 -19.72 32.11 -22.63
CA GLY A 75 -19.09 33.34 -23.12
C GLY A 75 -17.57 33.36 -23.32
N LEU A 76 -16.83 32.28 -23.08
CA LEU A 76 -15.44 32.16 -23.56
C LEU A 76 -15.32 31.04 -24.58
N GLU A 77 -14.58 31.32 -25.66
CA GLU A 77 -14.15 30.29 -26.61
C GLU A 77 -13.24 29.29 -25.87
N GLY A 78 -13.25 28.01 -26.27
CA GLY A 78 -12.37 26.98 -25.71
C GLY A 78 -12.87 26.24 -24.45
N TYR A 79 -13.50 26.93 -23.49
CA TYR A 79 -13.92 26.35 -22.20
C TYR A 79 -15.43 26.43 -21.97
N THR A 80 -16.07 25.26 -21.92
CA THR A 80 -17.53 25.15 -21.78
C THR A 80 -17.99 25.07 -20.32
N HIS A 81 -17.08 24.80 -19.38
CA HIS A 81 -17.39 24.53 -17.98
C HIS A 81 -16.31 25.08 -17.04
N ALA A 82 -16.66 25.24 -15.77
CA ALA A 82 -15.77 25.68 -14.70
C ALA A 82 -15.95 24.77 -13.47
N ALA A 83 -14.86 24.24 -12.94
CA ALA A 83 -14.82 23.37 -11.76
C ALA A 83 -14.53 24.22 -10.52
N LEU A 84 -15.54 24.42 -9.66
CA LEU A 84 -15.40 25.20 -8.43
C LEU A 84 -14.48 24.47 -7.44
N GLY A 85 -13.44 25.17 -6.97
CA GLY A 85 -12.44 24.63 -6.05
C GLY A 85 -11.43 23.67 -6.68
N GLY A 86 -11.38 23.59 -8.01
CA GLY A 86 -10.48 22.70 -8.76
C GLY A 86 -11.11 21.36 -9.14
N VAL A 87 -10.27 20.50 -9.73
CA VAL A 87 -10.61 19.11 -10.08
C VAL A 87 -9.87 18.17 -9.14
N LEU A 88 -10.57 17.38 -8.33
CA LEU A 88 -9.91 16.48 -7.38
C LEU A 88 -9.14 15.38 -8.12
N TRP A 89 -8.03 14.91 -7.55
CA TRP A 89 -7.24 13.84 -8.18
C TRP A 89 -8.05 12.56 -8.36
N SER A 90 -8.96 12.26 -7.43
CA SER A 90 -9.89 11.13 -7.55
C SER A 90 -10.89 11.29 -8.70
N GLN A 91 -11.12 12.50 -9.22
CA GLN A 91 -11.95 12.77 -10.40
C GLN A 91 -11.20 12.53 -11.72
N VAL A 92 -9.86 12.50 -11.71
CA VAL A 92 -9.06 12.29 -12.92
C VAL A 92 -9.12 10.81 -13.30
N GLN A 93 -9.67 10.49 -14.46
CA GLN A 93 -9.77 9.12 -14.98
C GLN A 93 -8.46 8.68 -15.63
N ALA A 94 -7.87 9.57 -16.44
CA ALA A 94 -6.66 9.31 -17.18
C ALA A 94 -5.96 10.62 -17.57
N TYR A 95 -4.70 10.52 -17.97
CA TYR A 95 -3.94 11.67 -18.45
C TYR A 95 -3.02 11.26 -19.61
N ALA A 96 -2.68 12.21 -20.48
CA ALA A 96 -1.82 11.98 -21.63
C ALA A 96 -0.85 13.14 -21.85
N PRO A 97 0.42 12.87 -22.18
CA PRO A 97 1.38 13.90 -22.54
C PRO A 97 1.08 14.47 -23.94
N ILE A 98 1.33 15.77 -24.12
CA ILE A 98 1.44 16.42 -25.44
C ILE A 98 2.93 16.75 -25.64
N ASP A 99 3.62 16.05 -26.54
CA ASP A 99 5.08 16.14 -26.72
C ASP A 99 5.53 16.78 -28.05
N SER A 100 4.68 16.72 -29.08
CA SER A 100 5.01 17.08 -30.48
C SER A 100 4.16 18.26 -31.01
N GLY A 101 3.50 18.98 -30.11
CA GLY A 101 2.51 19.99 -30.46
C GLY A 101 1.14 19.39 -30.79
N TRP A 102 0.10 20.21 -30.70
CA TRP A 102 -1.29 19.72 -30.72
C TRP A 102 -1.71 19.07 -32.05
N ASN A 103 -1.18 19.56 -33.17
CA ASN A 103 -1.58 19.08 -34.50
C ASN A 103 -1.16 17.62 -34.76
N ASP A 104 -0.02 17.20 -34.20
CA ASP A 104 0.51 15.85 -34.34
C ASP A 104 -0.05 14.90 -33.27
N ALA A 105 -0.45 15.42 -32.11
CA ALA A 105 -1.02 14.65 -30.99
C ALA A 105 -2.40 14.03 -31.27
N ARG A 106 -3.08 14.44 -32.36
CA ARG A 106 -4.45 14.00 -32.69
C ARG A 106 -4.59 12.53 -33.01
N GLU A 107 -3.54 11.88 -33.54
CA GLU A 107 -3.67 10.51 -34.03
C GLU A 107 -3.43 9.47 -32.93
N GLU A 108 -2.68 9.77 -31.86
CA GLU A 108 -2.38 8.78 -30.80
C GLU A 108 -2.11 9.43 -29.42
N PHE A 109 -3.14 9.95 -28.74
CA PHE A 109 -2.99 10.21 -27.30
C PHE A 109 -2.70 8.88 -26.57
N HIS A 110 -1.51 8.75 -26.02
CA HIS A 110 -1.13 7.64 -25.15
C HIS A 110 -1.67 7.89 -23.74
N TRP A 111 -2.97 7.64 -23.58
CA TRP A 111 -3.64 7.73 -22.28
C TRP A 111 -3.04 6.76 -21.26
N GLN A 112 -2.81 7.28 -20.07
CA GLN A 112 -2.44 6.52 -18.89
C GLN A 112 -3.59 6.59 -17.90
N ASP A 113 -4.08 5.44 -17.48
CA ASP A 113 -5.14 5.37 -16.48
C ASP A 113 -4.63 5.84 -15.11
N ASN A 114 -5.45 6.61 -14.41
CA ASN A 114 -5.19 6.99 -13.04
C ASN A 114 -5.68 5.89 -12.08
N LEU A 115 -4.76 5.20 -11.41
CA LEU A 115 -5.10 4.13 -10.47
C LEU A 115 -5.81 4.65 -9.20
N ASP A 116 -5.75 5.95 -8.93
CA ASP A 116 -6.45 6.59 -7.80
C ASP A 116 -7.85 7.13 -8.19
N TYR A 117 -8.30 6.90 -9.42
CA TYR A 117 -9.64 7.28 -9.87
C TYR A 117 -10.71 6.57 -9.03
N ASP A 118 -11.64 7.34 -8.46
CA ASP A 118 -12.78 6.78 -7.72
C ASP A 118 -13.99 6.63 -8.65
N HIS A 119 -14.31 5.39 -9.03
CA HIS A 119 -15.43 5.07 -9.92
C HIS A 119 -16.80 5.55 -9.41
N ARG A 120 -16.95 5.93 -8.14
CA ARG A 120 -18.20 6.55 -7.67
C ARG A 120 -18.52 7.85 -8.41
N TRP A 121 -17.51 8.54 -8.98
CA TRP A 121 -17.73 9.72 -9.81
C TRP A 121 -18.58 9.44 -11.06
N ASP A 122 -18.58 8.21 -11.58
CA ASP A 122 -19.39 7.82 -12.75
C ASP A 122 -20.91 7.92 -12.47
N ASN A 123 -21.32 8.01 -11.20
CA ASN A 123 -22.72 8.20 -10.79
C ASN A 123 -23.18 9.66 -10.84
N TYR A 124 -22.28 10.60 -11.16
CA TYR A 124 -22.56 12.03 -11.15
C TYR A 124 -22.31 12.67 -12.51
N GLY A 125 -22.79 13.89 -12.64
CA GLY A 125 -22.59 14.72 -13.82
C GLY A 125 -22.43 16.19 -13.43
N PRO A 126 -22.16 17.07 -14.41
CA PRO A 126 -22.04 18.49 -14.15
C PRO A 126 -23.39 19.06 -13.71
N SER A 127 -23.33 20.08 -12.88
CA SER A 127 -24.53 20.79 -12.44
C SER A 127 -25.19 21.58 -13.56
N ARG A 128 -26.40 22.06 -13.31
CA ARG A 128 -27.08 23.03 -14.20
C ARG A 128 -26.36 24.38 -14.14
N PRO A 129 -26.57 25.28 -15.12
CA PRO A 129 -26.04 26.64 -15.07
C PRO A 129 -26.33 27.33 -13.72
N GLN A 130 -25.34 28.01 -13.17
CA GLN A 130 -25.41 28.70 -11.89
C GLN A 130 -25.08 30.19 -12.07
N PRO A 131 -26.03 31.03 -12.54
CA PRO A 131 -25.74 32.43 -12.84
C PRO A 131 -25.15 33.22 -11.66
N LEU A 132 -25.55 32.89 -10.43
CA LEU A 132 -25.03 33.54 -9.22
C LEU A 132 -23.54 33.27 -8.97
N LEU A 133 -22.99 32.19 -9.55
CA LEU A 133 -21.55 31.90 -9.49
C LEU A 133 -20.76 32.59 -10.61
N SER A 134 -21.39 33.35 -11.50
CA SER A 134 -20.65 34.04 -12.57
C SER A 134 -19.81 35.19 -12.02
N GLY A 135 -20.19 35.75 -10.87
CA GLY A 135 -19.69 37.02 -10.35
C GLY A 135 -20.56 38.22 -10.76
N ASP A 136 -21.47 38.04 -11.73
CA ASP A 136 -22.42 39.06 -12.18
C ASP A 136 -23.76 38.93 -11.45
N GLY A 137 -24.49 40.05 -11.30
CA GLY A 137 -25.87 40.03 -10.79
C GLY A 137 -25.99 39.55 -9.33
N ARG A 138 -24.89 39.67 -8.59
CA ARG A 138 -24.77 39.21 -7.22
C ARG A 138 -25.63 40.04 -6.24
N PRO A 139 -26.30 39.42 -5.24
CA PRO A 139 -27.09 40.16 -4.26
C PRO A 139 -26.24 41.17 -3.46
N GLU A 140 -26.85 42.30 -3.07
CA GLU A 140 -26.18 43.31 -2.26
C GLU A 140 -25.76 42.73 -0.90
N GLY A 141 -24.50 42.98 -0.51
CA GLY A 141 -23.93 42.52 0.77
C GLY A 141 -23.53 41.05 0.83
N VAL A 142 -23.65 40.28 -0.25
CA VAL A 142 -23.19 38.87 -0.32
C VAL A 142 -21.91 38.80 -1.15
N THR A 143 -20.87 38.15 -0.63
CA THR A 143 -19.60 37.96 -1.34
C THR A 143 -19.71 36.83 -2.37
N SER A 144 -18.85 36.80 -3.39
CA SER A 144 -18.86 35.73 -4.41
C SER A 144 -18.35 34.43 -3.79
N ARG A 145 -17.39 34.54 -2.86
CA ARG A 145 -16.94 33.43 -2.02
C ARG A 145 -18.07 32.87 -1.16
N ASP A 146 -18.91 33.73 -0.57
CA ASP A 146 -20.07 33.27 0.19
C ASP A 146 -21.06 32.48 -0.67
N LEU A 147 -21.30 32.91 -1.91
CA LEU A 147 -22.15 32.18 -2.85
C LEU A 147 -21.53 30.84 -3.26
N ALA A 148 -20.23 30.80 -3.52
CA ALA A 148 -19.50 29.56 -3.81
C ALA A 148 -19.59 28.56 -2.65
N ARG A 149 -19.39 29.04 -1.41
CA ARG A 149 -19.52 28.21 -0.20
C ARG A 149 -20.96 27.74 0.02
N GLN A 150 -21.93 28.64 -0.14
CA GLN A 150 -23.35 28.31 -0.05
C GLN A 150 -23.73 27.24 -1.07
N TYR A 151 -23.26 27.37 -2.31
CA TYR A 151 -23.49 26.37 -3.35
C TYR A 151 -22.95 24.99 -2.97
N MET A 152 -21.72 24.89 -2.45
CA MET A 152 -21.14 23.62 -1.99
C MET A 152 -21.91 23.03 -0.80
N ASN A 153 -22.37 23.88 0.12
CA ASN A 153 -23.21 23.47 1.24
C ASN A 153 -24.54 22.91 0.73
N GLU A 154 -25.26 23.63 -0.12
CA GLU A 154 -26.54 23.17 -0.69
C GLU A 154 -26.37 21.88 -1.48
N LEU A 155 -25.30 21.76 -2.27
CA LEU A 155 -25.01 20.58 -3.09
C LEU A 155 -24.92 19.30 -2.24
N THR A 156 -24.31 19.38 -1.06
CA THR A 156 -24.00 18.24 -0.19
C THR A 156 -24.91 18.16 1.04
N SER A 157 -25.79 19.13 1.28
CA SER A 157 -26.71 19.12 2.42
C SER A 157 -28.03 18.40 2.10
N PRO A 158 -28.85 18.04 3.10
CA PRO A 158 -30.16 17.40 2.89
C PRO A 158 -31.15 18.22 2.08
N GLN A 159 -30.91 19.52 1.92
CA GLN A 159 -31.77 20.41 1.13
C GLN A 159 -31.74 20.06 -0.37
N ASN A 160 -30.65 19.46 -0.87
CA ASN A 160 -30.60 18.96 -2.24
C ASN A 160 -31.45 17.68 -2.40
N GLN A 161 -32.72 17.86 -2.77
CA GLN A 161 -33.67 16.75 -2.98
C GLN A 161 -33.42 15.96 -4.27
N LEU A 162 -32.45 16.36 -5.11
CA LEU A 162 -32.11 15.62 -6.33
C LEU A 162 -31.24 14.39 -6.05
N LEU A 163 -30.57 14.37 -4.89
CA LEU A 163 -29.75 13.24 -4.43
C LEU A 163 -30.46 12.51 -3.30
N ASN A 164 -30.41 11.18 -3.32
CA ASN A 164 -30.80 10.38 -2.16
C ASN A 164 -29.71 10.42 -1.06
N GLU A 165 -30.00 9.86 0.12
CA GLU A 165 -29.06 9.89 1.24
C GLU A 165 -27.71 9.22 0.94
N ASN A 166 -27.71 8.07 0.26
CA ASN A 166 -26.49 7.36 -0.10
C ASN A 166 -25.64 8.16 -1.08
N GLN A 167 -26.24 8.70 -2.14
CA GLN A 167 -25.56 9.58 -3.11
C GLN A 167 -25.01 10.83 -2.42
N ARG A 168 -25.75 11.41 -1.48
CA ARG A 168 -25.30 12.58 -0.73
C ARG A 168 -24.09 12.24 0.15
N ASN A 169 -24.10 11.09 0.82
CA ASN A 169 -22.99 10.63 1.64
C ASN A 169 -21.75 10.32 0.78
N ASP A 170 -21.92 9.64 -0.35
CA ASP A 170 -20.85 9.43 -1.33
C ASP A 170 -20.26 10.77 -1.78
N LEU A 171 -21.10 11.74 -2.16
CA LEU A 171 -20.65 13.03 -2.63
C LEU A 171 -19.92 13.83 -1.54
N ARG A 172 -20.35 13.74 -0.27
CA ARG A 172 -19.67 14.36 0.88
C ARG A 172 -18.27 13.79 1.08
N GLU A 173 -18.11 12.48 0.94
CA GLU A 173 -16.80 11.81 1.03
C GLU A 173 -15.91 12.17 -0.16
N LEU A 174 -16.47 12.08 -1.37
CA LEU A 174 -15.76 12.35 -2.61
C LEU A 174 -15.24 13.79 -2.68
N LEU A 175 -16.03 14.77 -2.25
CA LEU A 175 -15.65 16.18 -2.22
C LEU A 175 -14.93 16.62 -0.93
N ASP A 176 -14.84 15.75 0.08
CA ASP A 176 -14.42 16.12 1.45
C ASP A 176 -15.15 17.39 1.95
N TRP A 177 -16.48 17.39 1.78
CA TRP A 177 -17.33 18.54 2.10
C TRP A 177 -18.63 18.07 2.77
N ASN A 178 -18.72 18.24 4.09
CA ASN A 178 -19.88 17.86 4.88
C ASN A 178 -20.35 19.02 5.79
N PRO A 179 -21.39 19.78 5.41
CA PRO A 179 -21.86 20.93 6.17
C PRO A 179 -22.52 20.57 7.51
N GLU A 180 -22.95 19.32 7.71
CA GLU A 180 -23.51 18.87 8.99
C GLU A 180 -22.41 18.65 10.04
N LYS A 181 -21.26 18.13 9.61
CA LYS A 181 -20.10 17.88 10.49
C LYS A 181 -19.20 19.10 10.62
N GLU A 182 -19.03 19.85 9.54
CA GLU A 182 -18.18 21.04 9.45
C GLU A 182 -18.99 22.25 8.95
N PRO A 183 -19.93 22.81 9.73
CA PRO A 183 -20.81 23.90 9.28
C PRO A 183 -20.05 25.20 8.95
N LYS A 184 -18.81 25.32 9.41
CA LYS A 184 -17.90 26.43 9.12
C LYS A 184 -16.87 26.10 8.04
N ARG A 185 -17.00 24.96 7.35
CA ARG A 185 -16.14 24.59 6.23
C ARG A 185 -16.13 25.70 5.19
N ASP A 186 -14.93 26.06 4.76
CA ASP A 186 -14.67 27.06 3.72
C ASP A 186 -13.50 26.60 2.84
N PHE A 187 -13.28 27.19 1.67
CA PHE A 187 -12.23 26.82 0.72
C PHE A 187 -10.80 26.90 1.30
N PRO A 188 -9.83 26.10 0.79
CA PRO A 188 -9.83 25.33 -0.47
C PRO A 188 -10.64 24.03 -0.42
N LEU A 189 -11.21 23.60 -1.55
CA LEU A 189 -11.93 22.34 -1.65
C LEU A 189 -10.95 21.16 -1.47
N ILE A 190 -9.83 21.18 -2.19
CA ILE A 190 -8.76 20.20 -2.09
C ILE A 190 -7.90 20.51 -0.85
N ARG A 191 -7.99 19.69 0.21
CA ARG A 191 -7.20 19.84 1.45
C ARG A 191 -6.09 18.80 1.62
N HIS A 192 -6.26 17.63 1.00
CA HIS A 192 -5.41 16.48 1.26
C HIS A 192 -4.29 16.38 0.24
N GLN A 193 -3.09 16.72 0.68
CA GLN A 193 -1.89 16.41 -0.09
C GLN A 193 -1.55 14.93 0.07
N GLN A 194 -1.30 14.25 -1.05
CA GLN A 194 -0.71 12.93 -1.03
C GLN A 194 0.82 13.07 -1.05
N PRO A 195 1.56 12.42 -0.13
CA PRO A 195 3.01 12.42 -0.25
C PRO A 195 3.40 11.77 -1.59
N PRO A 196 4.40 12.31 -2.32
CA PRO A 196 4.84 11.71 -3.57
C PRO A 196 5.33 10.28 -3.29
N SER A 197 5.02 9.36 -4.20
CA SER A 197 5.54 7.99 -4.09
C SER A 197 7.07 8.01 -4.17
N LEU A 198 7.72 7.02 -3.56
CA LEU A 198 9.18 6.90 -3.64
C LEU A 198 9.65 6.79 -5.10
N ILE A 199 8.95 5.99 -5.90
CA ILE A 199 9.20 5.84 -7.34
C ILE A 199 9.13 7.21 -8.02
N SER A 200 8.08 7.99 -7.76
CA SER A 200 7.92 9.33 -8.32
C SER A 200 9.07 10.25 -7.96
N SER A 201 9.49 10.21 -6.70
CA SER A 201 10.58 11.04 -6.18
C SER A 201 11.93 10.64 -6.78
N THR A 202 12.23 9.35 -6.89
CA THR A 202 13.47 8.83 -7.46
C THR A 202 13.58 9.14 -8.95
N LEU A 203 12.51 8.90 -9.73
CA LEU A 203 12.55 9.13 -11.16
C LEU A 203 12.70 10.63 -11.49
N ARG A 204 12.07 11.52 -10.73
CA ARG A 204 12.23 12.98 -10.87
C ARG A 204 13.67 13.47 -10.72
N GLN A 205 14.47 12.79 -9.89
CA GLN A 205 15.85 13.17 -9.61
C GLN A 205 16.83 12.71 -10.69
N PHE A 206 16.42 11.75 -11.53
CA PHE A 206 17.28 11.22 -12.58
C PHE A 206 17.34 12.17 -13.78
N ASP A 207 18.53 12.41 -14.31
CA ASP A 207 18.71 13.23 -15.51
C ASP A 207 18.37 12.45 -16.79
N TRP A 208 17.08 12.40 -17.12
CA TRP A 208 16.57 11.74 -18.32
C TRP A 208 17.00 12.39 -19.64
N SER A 209 17.63 13.57 -19.60
CA SER A 209 18.18 14.19 -20.82
C SER A 209 19.37 13.40 -21.37
N THR A 210 20.07 12.64 -20.51
CA THR A 210 21.20 11.78 -20.87
C THR A 210 20.80 10.48 -21.57
N VAL A 211 19.50 10.15 -21.55
CA VAL A 211 18.97 8.90 -22.10
C VAL A 211 18.31 9.16 -23.46
N ASP A 212 18.77 8.42 -24.48
CA ASP A 212 18.16 8.41 -25.82
C ASP A 212 16.81 7.67 -25.79
N ILE A 213 15.78 8.35 -25.30
CA ILE A 213 14.39 7.90 -25.30
C ILE A 213 13.49 8.97 -25.95
N PRO A 214 12.35 8.58 -26.54
CA PRO A 214 11.34 9.51 -27.04
C PRO A 214 10.94 10.57 -26.01
N ASP A 215 10.61 11.78 -26.48
CA ASP A 215 10.30 12.93 -25.64
C ASP A 215 9.10 12.70 -24.70
N HIS A 216 8.01 12.06 -25.15
CA HIS A 216 6.91 11.69 -24.24
C HIS A 216 7.37 10.78 -23.08
N LEU A 217 8.20 9.76 -23.35
CA LEU A 217 8.70 8.88 -22.29
C LEU A 217 9.62 9.63 -21.33
N ARG A 218 10.41 10.57 -21.84
CA ARG A 218 11.22 11.46 -21.00
C ARG A 218 10.34 12.31 -20.08
N MET A 219 9.23 12.86 -20.59
CA MET A 219 8.31 13.67 -19.81
C MET A 219 7.61 12.85 -18.72
N VAL A 220 7.07 11.67 -19.07
CA VAL A 220 6.42 10.74 -18.13
C VAL A 220 7.38 10.35 -16.99
N MET A 221 8.63 10.04 -17.33
CA MET A 221 9.64 9.68 -16.34
C MET A 221 10.05 10.85 -15.45
N LYS A 222 10.28 12.03 -16.06
CA LYS A 222 10.61 13.24 -15.32
C LYS A 222 9.51 13.63 -14.35
N ASP A 223 8.25 13.34 -14.68
CA ASP A 223 7.13 13.65 -13.80
C ASP A 223 6.92 12.59 -12.72
N GLY A 224 7.50 11.40 -12.87
CA GLY A 224 7.59 10.38 -11.83
C GLY A 224 6.37 9.46 -11.73
N ILE A 225 5.62 9.31 -12.81
CA ILE A 225 4.38 8.51 -12.85
C ILE A 225 4.38 7.54 -14.05
N PRO A 226 5.49 6.83 -14.33
CA PRO A 226 5.49 5.90 -15.45
C PRO A 226 4.57 4.71 -15.17
N THR A 227 3.91 4.26 -16.22
CA THR A 227 3.26 2.95 -16.18
C THR A 227 4.32 1.84 -16.25
N SER A 228 3.93 0.61 -15.90
CA SER A 228 4.79 -0.57 -16.09
C SER A 228 5.21 -0.75 -17.56
N ALA A 229 4.33 -0.37 -18.50
CA ALA A 229 4.61 -0.39 -19.92
C ALA A 229 5.68 0.65 -20.32
N ASP A 230 5.61 1.87 -19.78
CA ASP A 230 6.60 2.93 -20.03
C ASP A 230 7.99 2.52 -19.52
N CYS A 231 8.06 2.02 -18.28
CA CYS A 231 9.27 1.46 -17.70
C CYS A 231 9.86 0.37 -18.60
N THR A 232 9.02 -0.55 -19.08
CA THR A 232 9.45 -1.65 -19.96
C THR A 232 10.00 -1.13 -21.29
N ARG A 233 9.36 -0.13 -21.91
CA ARG A 233 9.82 0.49 -23.17
C ARG A 233 11.19 1.13 -22.99
N ILE A 234 11.37 1.88 -21.89
CA ILE A 234 12.64 2.54 -21.58
C ILE A 234 13.74 1.52 -21.31
N ILE A 235 13.48 0.51 -20.48
CA ILE A 235 14.47 -0.53 -20.18
C ILE A 235 14.94 -1.20 -21.47
N ARG A 236 14.03 -1.60 -22.36
CA ARG A 236 14.41 -2.22 -23.64
C ARG A 236 15.29 -1.31 -24.49
N LYS A 237 14.98 -0.02 -24.55
CA LYS A 237 15.75 0.96 -25.33
C LYS A 237 17.13 1.19 -24.71
N VAL A 238 17.21 1.41 -23.39
CA VAL A 238 18.48 1.61 -22.68
C VAL A 238 19.37 0.38 -22.79
N VAL A 239 18.82 -0.81 -22.55
CA VAL A 239 19.55 -2.08 -22.68
C VAL A 239 20.02 -2.27 -24.13
N ARG A 240 19.17 -2.05 -25.14
CA ARG A 240 19.59 -2.15 -26.55
C ARG A 240 20.72 -1.18 -26.87
N THR A 241 20.62 0.10 -26.51
CA THR A 241 21.67 1.10 -26.79
C THR A 241 22.98 0.73 -26.09
N HIS A 242 22.91 0.20 -24.87
CA HIS A 242 24.09 -0.26 -24.14
C HIS A 242 24.68 -1.54 -24.73
N LEU A 243 23.86 -2.50 -25.15
CA LEU A 243 24.29 -3.71 -25.84
C LEU A 243 24.91 -3.38 -27.21
N GLU A 244 24.38 -2.40 -27.94
CA GLU A 244 24.95 -1.96 -29.22
C GLU A 244 26.27 -1.21 -29.04
N SER A 245 26.39 -0.37 -28.01
CA SER A 245 27.65 0.31 -27.69
C SER A 245 28.70 -0.67 -27.20
N THR A 246 28.33 -1.61 -26.32
CA THR A 246 29.23 -2.69 -25.88
C THR A 246 29.53 -3.70 -26.98
N ALA A 247 28.62 -4.00 -27.92
CA ALA A 247 28.92 -4.84 -29.08
C ALA A 247 29.87 -4.14 -30.05
N LYS A 248 29.75 -2.82 -30.27
CA LYS A 248 30.73 -2.04 -31.05
C LYS A 248 32.09 -1.94 -30.34
N GLN A 249 32.09 -1.91 -29.01
CA GLN A 249 33.31 -1.86 -28.17
C GLN A 249 33.95 -3.25 -28.00
N GLN A 250 33.17 -4.34 -27.97
CA GLN A 250 33.62 -5.74 -27.98
C GLN A 250 34.07 -6.19 -29.37
N LYS A 251 33.51 -5.64 -30.45
CA LYS A 251 34.07 -5.82 -31.81
C LYS A 251 35.44 -5.14 -31.96
N ARG A 252 35.80 -4.22 -31.06
CA ARG A 252 37.14 -3.64 -30.91
C ARG A 252 37.99 -4.36 -29.85
N ASN A 253 37.36 -4.95 -28.84
CA ASN A 253 38.02 -5.67 -27.75
C ASN A 253 37.41 -7.07 -27.60
N ASN A 254 38.10 -8.03 -28.21
CA ASN A 254 38.24 -9.42 -27.77
C ASN A 254 37.22 -10.49 -28.24
N GLU A 255 37.76 -11.39 -29.06
CA GLU A 255 37.90 -12.81 -28.70
C GLU A 255 37.75 -13.04 -27.18
N LYS A 256 36.73 -13.81 -26.80
CA LYS A 256 36.45 -14.31 -25.44
C LYS A 256 35.97 -13.23 -24.46
N THR A 257 34.71 -13.29 -24.06
CA THR A 257 34.26 -14.03 -22.86
C THR A 257 32.73 -14.04 -22.79
N LYS A 258 32.16 -15.12 -22.25
CA LYS A 258 30.75 -15.51 -22.27
C LYS A 258 29.84 -14.66 -21.37
N GLN A 259 28.67 -14.39 -21.97
CA GLN A 259 27.31 -14.12 -21.48
C GLN A 259 27.01 -14.28 -19.98
N GLY A 260 26.57 -13.18 -19.37
CA GLY A 260 25.97 -13.05 -18.04
C GLY A 260 24.88 -11.97 -18.06
N ASP A 261 23.92 -12.08 -17.13
CA ASP A 261 22.56 -11.51 -17.11
C ASP A 261 22.48 -9.97 -17.26
N GLU A 262 21.57 -9.51 -18.13
CA GLU A 262 21.49 -8.13 -18.65
C GLU A 262 20.89 -7.12 -17.65
N CYS A 263 20.13 -7.59 -16.65
CA CYS A 263 19.49 -6.73 -15.65
C CYS A 263 20.45 -6.24 -14.56
N GLU A 264 21.37 -7.08 -14.08
CA GLU A 264 22.46 -6.68 -13.17
C GLU A 264 23.44 -5.72 -13.85
N LYS A 265 23.61 -5.88 -15.17
CA LYS A 265 24.40 -4.96 -15.97
C LYS A 265 23.76 -3.57 -16.00
N LEU A 266 22.45 -3.45 -16.20
CA LEU A 266 21.75 -2.16 -16.17
C LEU A 266 21.82 -1.50 -14.78
N ALA A 267 21.52 -2.25 -13.71
CA ALA A 267 21.61 -1.74 -12.35
C ALA A 267 23.04 -1.27 -12.05
N SER A 268 24.06 -2.04 -12.40
CA SER A 268 25.46 -1.64 -12.20
C SER A 268 25.90 -0.47 -13.07
N ILE A 269 25.29 -0.24 -14.24
CA ILE A 269 25.55 0.96 -15.07
C ILE A 269 24.93 2.20 -14.42
N ILE A 270 23.69 2.12 -13.95
CA ILE A 270 23.01 3.22 -13.26
C ILE A 270 23.73 3.55 -11.96
N THR A 271 24.11 2.53 -11.18
CA THR A 271 24.90 2.69 -9.95
C THR A 271 26.27 3.27 -10.25
N LYS A 272 26.99 2.82 -11.29
CA LYS A 272 28.31 3.38 -11.66
C LYS A 272 28.24 4.81 -12.19
N GLN A 273 27.20 5.15 -12.95
CA GLN A 273 26.99 6.54 -13.42
C GLN A 273 26.65 7.46 -12.25
N ASN A 274 25.84 7.00 -11.29
CA ASN A 274 25.54 7.73 -10.06
C ASN A 274 26.76 7.83 -9.12
N GLU A 275 27.60 6.79 -9.02
CA GLU A 275 28.86 6.82 -8.26
C GLU A 275 29.87 7.80 -8.85
N GLN A 276 29.94 7.92 -10.18
CA GLN A 276 30.79 8.91 -10.86
C GLN A 276 30.28 10.34 -10.67
N ALA A 277 28.96 10.54 -10.55
CA ALA A 277 28.35 11.83 -10.23
C ALA A 277 28.43 12.19 -8.73
N ASN A 278 28.48 11.20 -7.83
CA ASN A 278 28.42 11.40 -6.37
C ASN A 278 29.76 11.53 -5.64
N ASN A 279 30.90 11.57 -6.35
CA ASN A 279 32.21 11.80 -5.72
C ASN A 279 32.41 13.23 -5.15
N GLN A 280 31.34 13.99 -4.88
CA GLN A 280 31.37 15.30 -4.20
C GLN A 280 30.29 15.50 -3.10
N SER A 281 29.70 14.45 -2.50
CA SER A 281 28.75 14.67 -1.38
C SER A 281 28.78 13.60 -0.29
N THR A 282 28.60 14.05 0.96
CA THR A 282 28.57 13.35 2.25
C THR A 282 27.48 12.27 2.39
N PRO A 283 27.60 11.33 3.34
CA PRO A 283 26.83 10.08 3.36
C PRO A 283 25.34 10.31 3.61
N THR A 284 24.53 9.83 2.67
CA THR A 284 23.07 9.89 2.68
C THR A 284 22.49 8.94 3.74
N SER A 285 21.55 9.45 4.54
CA SER A 285 20.77 8.65 5.48
C SER A 285 20.01 7.54 4.75
N ALA A 286 20.08 6.30 5.26
CA ALA A 286 19.23 5.21 4.81
C ALA A 286 17.76 5.61 4.99
N THR A 287 17.05 5.82 3.88
CA THR A 287 15.65 6.23 3.88
C THR A 287 14.76 5.04 4.23
N HIS A 288 13.94 5.23 5.27
CA HIS A 288 13.00 4.23 5.80
C HIS A 288 11.93 3.87 4.75
N PHE A 289 11.92 2.61 4.32
CA PHE A 289 10.81 2.00 3.57
C PHE A 289 9.57 1.88 4.47
N VAL A 290 8.44 2.48 4.06
CA VAL A 290 7.13 2.26 4.69
C VAL A 290 6.32 1.37 3.74
N PRO A 291 6.14 0.08 4.04
CA PRO A 291 5.35 -0.80 3.21
C PRO A 291 3.88 -0.36 3.22
N ASP A 292 3.20 -0.62 2.10
CA ASP A 292 1.75 -0.56 2.06
C ASP A 292 1.13 -1.51 3.08
N ALA A 293 -0.08 -1.18 3.53
CA ALA A 293 -0.82 -1.99 4.47
C ALA A 293 -1.10 -3.38 3.87
N VAL A 294 -0.60 -4.44 4.50
CA VAL A 294 -0.73 -5.82 3.99
C VAL A 294 -2.00 -6.48 4.52
N ARG A 295 -2.58 -7.39 3.73
CA ARG A 295 -3.81 -8.13 4.09
C ARG A 295 -3.55 -9.47 4.75
N ILE A 296 -2.34 -10.00 4.62
CA ILE A 296 -1.96 -11.32 5.12
C ILE A 296 -0.60 -11.17 5.77
N VAL A 297 -0.48 -11.80 6.92
CA VAL A 297 0.80 -12.01 7.58
C VAL A 297 0.92 -13.49 7.95
N TYR A 298 2.13 -13.92 8.22
CA TYR A 298 2.43 -15.27 8.66
C TYR A 298 2.82 -15.26 10.13
N HIS A 299 2.40 -16.26 10.88
CA HIS A 299 2.80 -16.46 12.26
C HIS A 299 3.49 -17.81 12.41
N ALA A 300 4.56 -17.84 13.21
CA ALA A 300 5.43 -19.00 13.39
C ALA A 300 5.32 -19.50 14.83
N ASP A 301 4.95 -20.77 15.02
CA ASP A 301 4.81 -21.35 16.35
C ASP A 301 5.21 -22.84 16.39
N TYR A 302 5.45 -23.35 17.59
CA TYR A 302 5.59 -24.78 17.88
C TYR A 302 4.25 -25.44 18.17
N LEU A 303 3.22 -24.70 18.60
CA LEU A 303 1.88 -25.22 18.84
C LEU A 303 1.28 -25.78 17.55
N TRP A 304 0.69 -26.97 17.64
CA TRP A 304 -0.09 -27.58 16.56
C TRP A 304 -1.51 -27.00 16.51
N PRO A 305 -2.22 -27.09 15.37
CA PRO A 305 -3.51 -26.44 15.16
C PRO A 305 -4.54 -26.72 16.25
N ASP A 306 -4.63 -27.95 16.74
CA ASP A 306 -5.57 -28.32 17.80
C ASP A 306 -5.23 -27.66 19.14
N GLU A 307 -3.94 -27.45 19.43
CA GLU A 307 -3.49 -26.73 20.63
C GLU A 307 -3.83 -25.24 20.52
N ALA A 308 -3.47 -24.62 19.39
CA ALA A 308 -3.76 -23.21 19.13
C ALA A 308 -5.27 -22.95 19.13
N LYS A 309 -6.06 -23.83 18.52
CA LYS A 309 -7.53 -23.78 18.54
C LYS A 309 -8.08 -23.89 19.96
N LYS A 310 -7.60 -24.86 20.75
CA LYS A 310 -8.02 -25.04 22.15
C LYS A 310 -7.70 -23.82 23.01
N GLN A 311 -6.59 -23.14 22.72
CA GLN A 311 -6.21 -21.89 23.37
C GLN A 311 -7.09 -20.70 22.95
N GLY A 312 -7.78 -20.79 21.81
CA GLY A 312 -8.53 -19.68 21.20
C GLY A 312 -7.69 -18.82 20.24
N GLY A 313 -6.46 -19.26 19.93
CA GLY A 313 -5.49 -18.58 19.09
C GLY A 313 -4.12 -18.51 19.75
N PHE A 314 -3.37 -17.47 19.43
CA PHE A 314 -2.03 -17.20 19.95
C PHE A 314 -2.08 -16.01 20.90
N LEU A 315 -1.39 -16.15 22.04
CA LEU A 315 -1.27 -15.11 23.06
C LEU A 315 0.19 -14.67 23.21
N PRO A 316 0.45 -13.42 23.60
CA PRO A 316 1.79 -12.97 23.94
C PRO A 316 2.37 -13.76 25.12
N ALA A 317 3.71 -13.78 25.25
CA ALA A 317 4.40 -14.66 26.19
C ALA A 317 4.11 -14.40 27.68
N LEU A 318 3.75 -13.17 28.06
CA LEU A 318 3.31 -12.82 29.41
C LEU A 318 1.78 -12.82 29.47
N THR A 319 1.22 -13.99 29.79
CA THR A 319 -0.17 -14.13 30.21
C THR A 319 -0.30 -14.52 31.68
N THR A 320 0.81 -14.49 32.43
CA THR A 320 0.86 -14.94 33.82
C THR A 320 1.56 -13.91 34.71
N PRO A 321 0.89 -13.43 35.78
CA PRO A 321 -0.45 -13.86 36.22
C PRO A 321 -1.59 -13.22 35.40
N PRO A 322 -2.77 -13.87 35.37
CA PRO A 322 -3.90 -13.53 34.51
C PRO A 322 -4.68 -12.32 35.06
N GLY A 323 -5.12 -11.41 34.19
CA GLY A 323 -6.21 -10.48 34.49
C GLY A 323 -5.94 -9.42 35.57
N PRO A 324 -6.94 -8.58 35.91
CA PRO A 324 -6.80 -7.12 36.04
C PRO A 324 -6.34 -6.65 37.42
N LYS A 325 -5.28 -7.24 37.96
CA LYS A 325 -4.54 -6.67 39.08
C LYS A 325 -3.05 -6.68 38.77
N TYR A 326 -2.59 -5.58 38.20
CA TYR A 326 -1.20 -5.15 38.38
C TYR A 326 -0.95 -4.62 39.81
N GLU A 327 -1.72 -5.08 40.80
CA GLU A 327 -1.26 -5.11 42.19
C GLU A 327 -0.44 -6.40 42.33
N VAL A 328 0.83 -6.36 41.88
CA VAL A 328 1.82 -7.27 42.46
C VAL A 328 1.97 -6.79 43.90
N GLU A 329 1.26 -7.42 44.83
CA GLU A 329 1.28 -7.10 46.25
C GLU A 329 2.75 -7.12 46.73
N GLY A 330 3.31 -5.93 46.99
CA GLY A 330 4.71 -5.74 47.41
C GLY A 330 5.68 -5.18 46.34
N MET A 331 5.24 -4.88 45.12
CA MET A 331 6.06 -4.19 44.13
C MET A 331 5.82 -2.67 44.22
N ASP A 332 6.86 -1.92 44.57
CA ASP A 332 6.82 -0.47 44.68
C ASP A 332 6.36 0.14 43.33
N PRO A 333 5.28 0.95 43.27
CA PRO A 333 4.85 1.61 42.05
C PRO A 333 5.92 2.58 41.49
N ALA A 334 6.97 2.90 42.24
CA ALA A 334 8.14 3.63 41.77
C ALA A 334 9.28 2.74 41.23
N ALA A 335 9.18 1.41 41.35
CA ALA A 335 10.15 0.50 40.76
C ALA A 335 9.95 0.46 39.25
N ASP A 336 10.89 1.05 38.52
CA ASP A 336 11.04 0.99 37.07
C ASP A 336 11.38 -0.45 36.63
N VAL A 337 10.41 -1.35 36.77
CA VAL A 337 10.47 -2.69 36.21
C VAL A 337 10.24 -2.50 34.73
N GLY A 338 11.33 -2.35 33.96
CA GLY A 338 11.29 -2.18 32.51
C GLY A 338 10.45 -3.29 31.88
N ILE A 339 9.18 -3.00 31.62
CA ILE A 339 8.27 -3.92 30.96
C ILE A 339 8.77 -4.03 29.52
N GLU A 340 9.41 -5.15 29.19
CA GLU A 340 9.87 -5.36 27.82
C GLU A 340 8.64 -5.46 26.90
N PHE A 341 8.41 -4.39 26.14
CA PHE A 341 7.31 -4.22 25.19
C PHE A 341 7.07 -5.44 24.27
N ALA A 342 8.15 -6.17 23.94
CA ALA A 342 8.12 -7.41 23.17
C ALA A 342 7.16 -8.47 23.75
N HIS A 343 6.82 -8.38 25.04
CA HIS A 343 5.96 -9.33 25.73
C HIS A 343 4.46 -9.17 25.48
N PHE A 344 3.99 -8.06 24.90
CA PHE A 344 2.59 -7.87 24.49
C PHE A 344 2.37 -8.04 22.99
N LEU A 345 3.45 -8.34 22.28
CA LEU A 345 3.46 -8.51 20.84
C LEU A 345 3.60 -9.98 20.48
N ILE A 346 2.88 -10.38 19.45
CA ILE A 346 3.11 -11.65 18.77
C ILE A 346 3.81 -11.35 17.45
N PRO A 347 5.06 -11.81 17.25
CA PRO A 347 5.75 -11.62 15.99
C PRO A 347 4.97 -12.21 14.82
N THR A 348 4.85 -11.42 13.76
CA THR A 348 4.32 -11.86 12.48
C THR A 348 5.29 -11.50 11.37
N TYR A 349 5.16 -12.16 10.22
CA TYR A 349 6.11 -12.10 9.11
C TYR A 349 5.37 -11.76 7.82
N LEU A 350 6.01 -10.97 6.96
CA LEU A 350 5.44 -10.61 5.66
C LEU A 350 5.65 -11.73 4.61
N THR A 351 6.64 -12.59 4.82
CA THR A 351 6.95 -13.73 3.97
C THR A 351 6.77 -15.06 4.69
N PHE A 352 6.40 -16.08 3.92
CA PHE A 352 6.33 -17.45 4.43
C PHE A 352 7.72 -17.95 4.86
N GLY A 353 8.76 -17.65 4.07
CA GLY A 353 10.14 -18.11 4.34
C GLY A 353 10.67 -17.66 5.70
N ALA A 354 10.47 -16.39 6.06
CA ALA A 354 10.88 -15.86 7.36
C ALA A 354 10.10 -16.52 8.52
N ALA A 355 8.79 -16.73 8.35
CA ALA A 355 8.00 -17.46 9.34
C ALA A 355 8.43 -18.93 9.46
N ALA A 356 8.76 -19.59 8.35
CA ALA A 356 9.18 -20.99 8.34
C ALA A 356 10.52 -21.22 9.03
N ASP A 357 11.51 -20.35 8.81
CA ASP A 357 12.77 -20.36 9.55
C ASP A 357 12.52 -20.21 11.05
N GLN A 358 11.68 -19.23 11.43
CA GLN A 358 11.35 -19.02 12.83
C GLN A 358 10.62 -20.23 13.44
N ALA A 359 9.64 -20.81 12.75
CA ALA A 359 8.87 -21.94 13.24
C ALA A 359 9.78 -23.16 13.49
N ALA A 360 10.73 -23.41 12.57
CA ALA A 360 11.74 -24.46 12.74
C ALA A 360 12.62 -24.21 13.98
N ARG A 361 13.12 -22.98 14.17
CA ARG A 361 13.95 -22.61 15.33
C ARG A 361 13.19 -22.70 16.66
N ILE A 362 11.96 -22.18 16.70
CA ILE A 362 11.12 -22.23 17.91
C ILE A 362 10.84 -23.69 18.27
N ALA A 363 10.44 -24.53 17.32
CA ALA A 363 10.16 -25.93 17.57
C ALA A 363 11.41 -26.71 18.01
N ALA A 364 12.56 -26.47 17.39
CA ALA A 364 13.83 -27.08 17.80
C ALA A 364 14.20 -26.75 19.26
N LYS A 365 13.84 -25.55 19.72
CA LYS A 365 14.08 -25.09 21.10
C LYS A 365 13.01 -25.56 22.10
N LYS A 366 11.73 -25.50 21.73
CA LYS A 366 10.58 -25.66 22.65
C LYS A 366 9.96 -27.06 22.62
N THR A 367 9.99 -27.73 21.48
CA THR A 367 9.40 -29.06 21.29
C THR A 367 10.35 -29.94 20.49
N LYS A 368 11.54 -30.20 21.05
CA LYS A 368 12.62 -30.92 20.38
C LYS A 368 12.13 -32.24 19.80
N GLY A 369 12.42 -32.49 18.53
CA GLY A 369 11.97 -33.69 17.81
C GLY A 369 10.62 -33.54 17.12
N PHE A 370 9.93 -32.41 17.27
CA PHE A 370 8.71 -32.08 16.54
C PHE A 370 8.94 -30.91 15.58
N ALA A 371 8.26 -30.95 14.43
CA ALA A 371 8.28 -29.88 13.44
C ALA A 371 7.39 -28.70 13.88
N GLY A 372 7.83 -27.49 13.54
CA GLY A 372 7.07 -26.25 13.75
C GLY A 372 5.97 -26.07 12.71
N VAL A 373 5.13 -25.05 12.92
CA VAL A 373 4.00 -24.73 12.06
C VAL A 373 4.02 -23.25 11.70
N VAL A 374 3.77 -22.97 10.43
CA VAL A 374 3.49 -21.61 9.94
C VAL A 374 2.00 -21.47 9.71
N TYR A 375 1.42 -20.46 10.33
CA TYR A 375 0.02 -20.10 10.23
C TYR A 375 -0.14 -18.93 9.27
N VAL A 376 -1.10 -19.02 8.37
CA VAL A 376 -1.53 -17.90 7.50
C VAL A 376 -2.60 -17.14 8.25
N VAL A 377 -2.36 -15.87 8.52
CA VAL A 377 -3.22 -15.03 9.35
C VAL A 377 -3.76 -13.87 8.52
N HIS A 378 -5.07 -13.69 8.54
CA HIS A 378 -5.69 -12.53 7.95
C HIS A 378 -5.35 -11.28 8.77
N ALA A 379 -4.72 -10.29 8.13
CA ALA A 379 -4.26 -9.09 8.80
C ALA A 379 -5.42 -8.17 9.16
N THR A 380 -5.43 -7.73 10.41
CA THR A 380 -6.43 -6.82 10.98
C THR A 380 -5.74 -5.58 11.56
N PRO A 381 -6.46 -4.50 11.89
CA PRO A 381 -5.82 -3.27 12.34
C PRO A 381 -5.01 -3.39 13.64
N ASN A 382 -5.24 -4.40 14.48
CA ASN A 382 -4.39 -4.68 15.65
C ASN A 382 -3.01 -5.27 15.28
N ILE A 383 -2.74 -5.57 14.01
CA ILE A 383 -1.42 -5.98 13.51
C ILE A 383 -0.72 -4.75 12.94
N ILE A 384 0.46 -4.45 13.48
CA ILE A 384 1.28 -3.32 13.06
C ILE A 384 2.32 -3.83 12.09
N SER A 385 2.54 -3.07 11.00
CA SER A 385 3.61 -3.32 10.05
C SER A 385 4.52 -2.09 9.94
N SER A 386 5.83 -2.29 10.02
CA SER A 386 6.84 -1.24 9.87
C SER A 386 8.07 -1.82 9.16
N GLY A 387 8.30 -1.39 7.93
CA GLY A 387 9.33 -1.99 7.08
C GLY A 387 9.08 -3.49 6.87
N ASN A 388 10.12 -4.30 7.02
CA ASN A 388 10.02 -5.76 6.91
C ASN A 388 9.53 -6.45 8.20
N ARG A 389 9.09 -5.68 9.21
CA ARG A 389 8.69 -6.20 10.52
C ARG A 389 7.19 -6.06 10.70
N SER A 390 6.57 -7.06 11.31
CA SER A 390 5.18 -6.96 11.72
C SER A 390 4.95 -7.68 13.05
N ALA A 391 3.93 -7.23 13.79
CA ALA A 391 3.53 -7.88 15.02
C ALA A 391 2.05 -7.63 15.31
N ALA A 392 1.37 -8.64 15.84
CA ALA A 392 0.02 -8.51 16.37
C ALA A 392 0.08 -8.04 17.83
N VAL A 393 -0.65 -6.96 18.13
CA VAL A 393 -0.80 -6.45 19.49
C VAL A 393 -1.88 -7.27 20.20
N ALA A 394 -1.62 -7.63 21.45
CA ALA A 394 -2.52 -8.31 22.39
C ALA A 394 -2.86 -9.78 22.06
N GLY A 395 -2.66 -10.24 20.82
CA GLY A 395 -2.93 -11.62 20.42
C GLY A 395 -3.35 -11.78 18.97
N ILE A 396 -3.48 -13.03 18.54
CA ILE A 396 -4.09 -13.43 17.27
C ILE A 396 -5.19 -14.44 17.60
N ARG A 397 -6.45 -14.13 17.28
CA ARG A 397 -7.55 -15.09 17.50
C ARG A 397 -7.49 -16.23 16.49
N TRP A 398 -7.92 -17.42 16.91
CA TRP A 398 -8.06 -18.58 16.03
C TRP A 398 -8.94 -18.28 14.80
N SER A 399 -9.98 -17.46 14.97
CA SER A 399 -10.87 -17.03 13.89
C SER A 399 -10.17 -16.18 12.81
N GLN A 400 -8.99 -15.60 13.08
CA GLN A 400 -8.18 -14.86 12.10
C GLN A 400 -7.27 -15.78 11.28
N VAL A 401 -7.01 -16.99 11.76
CA VAL A 401 -6.13 -17.97 11.09
C VAL A 401 -6.88 -18.54 9.90
N MET A 402 -6.35 -18.38 8.70
CA MET A 402 -6.93 -18.87 7.45
C MET A 402 -6.56 -20.34 7.18
N GLY A 403 -5.37 -20.73 7.61
CA GLY A 403 -4.84 -22.08 7.44
C GLY A 403 -3.42 -22.19 7.95
N TRP A 404 -2.80 -23.35 7.75
CA TRP A 404 -1.45 -23.62 8.24
C TRP A 404 -0.70 -24.61 7.36
N MET A 405 0.63 -24.59 7.47
CA MET A 405 1.54 -25.58 6.90
C MET A 405 2.60 -25.95 7.94
N GLN A 406 2.87 -27.25 8.07
CA GLN A 406 3.97 -27.73 8.92
C GLN A 406 5.30 -27.55 8.19
N VAL A 407 6.37 -27.21 8.91
CA VAL A 407 7.69 -26.93 8.31
C VAL A 407 8.76 -27.87 8.86
N PRO A 408 9.72 -28.32 8.03
CA PRO A 408 10.77 -29.23 8.48
C PRO A 408 11.61 -28.62 9.60
N GLN A 409 12.07 -29.45 10.55
CA GLN A 409 12.88 -28.98 11.70
C GLN A 409 14.18 -28.29 11.30
N ALA A 410 14.74 -28.64 10.14
CA ALA A 410 15.96 -28.07 9.60
C ALA A 410 15.67 -27.14 8.41
N TYR A 411 14.48 -26.54 8.35
CA TYR A 411 14.18 -25.56 7.31
C TYR A 411 15.13 -24.37 7.43
N SER A 412 15.74 -24.01 6.31
CA SER A 412 16.47 -22.75 6.12
C SER A 412 15.94 -22.12 4.84
N PRO A 413 15.64 -20.81 4.83
CA PRO A 413 15.33 -20.10 3.60
C PRO A 413 16.50 -20.28 2.62
N PRO A 414 16.24 -20.56 1.33
CA PRO A 414 17.31 -20.57 0.34
C PRO A 414 17.84 -19.15 0.15
N GLU A 415 19.11 -19.04 -0.22
CA GLU A 415 19.66 -17.77 -0.67
C GLU A 415 18.92 -17.31 -1.93
N ILE A 416 18.29 -16.14 -1.84
CA ILE A 416 17.58 -15.53 -2.96
C ILE A 416 18.64 -14.89 -3.87
N ASN A 417 19.17 -15.69 -4.79
CA ASN A 417 19.94 -15.15 -5.91
C ASN A 417 18.98 -14.46 -6.87
N ALA A 418 19.36 -13.27 -7.37
CA ALA A 418 18.54 -12.42 -8.23
C ALA A 418 18.10 -13.17 -9.49
N THR A 419 16.96 -13.85 -9.40
CA THR A 419 16.33 -14.53 -10.52
C THR A 419 15.51 -13.49 -11.26
N THR A 420 15.61 -13.48 -12.59
CA THR A 420 14.79 -12.61 -13.43
C THR A 420 13.30 -12.82 -13.10
N LYS A 421 12.48 -11.77 -13.25
CA LYS A 421 11.02 -11.82 -13.04
C LYS A 421 10.36 -13.02 -13.71
N GLY A 422 10.79 -13.34 -14.94
CA GLY A 422 10.32 -14.51 -15.68
C GLY A 422 10.67 -15.84 -15.02
N GLY A 423 11.86 -15.96 -14.43
CA GLY A 423 12.27 -17.13 -13.65
C GLY A 423 11.43 -17.35 -12.41
N LYS A 424 11.13 -16.27 -11.66
CA LYS A 424 10.26 -16.35 -10.46
C LYS A 424 8.85 -16.81 -10.80
N ARG A 425 8.26 -16.28 -11.88
CA ARG A 425 6.94 -16.72 -12.35
C ARG A 425 6.90 -18.21 -12.68
N GLN A 426 7.91 -18.71 -13.40
CA GLN A 426 8.00 -20.14 -13.74
C GLN A 426 8.17 -21.01 -12.50
N LEU A 427 8.94 -20.56 -11.50
CA LEU A 427 9.10 -21.25 -10.23
C LEU A 427 7.76 -21.36 -9.50
N PHE A 428 7.00 -20.27 -9.38
CA PHE A 428 5.67 -20.28 -8.77
C PHE A 428 4.68 -21.16 -9.53
N GLU A 429 4.63 -21.03 -10.86
CA GLU A 429 3.71 -21.79 -11.69
C GLU A 429 3.99 -23.30 -11.56
N LYS A 430 5.26 -23.70 -11.57
CA LYS A 430 5.66 -25.09 -11.35
C LYS A 430 5.25 -25.57 -9.97
N ALA A 431 5.53 -24.77 -8.93
CA ALA A 431 5.16 -25.07 -7.56
C ALA A 431 3.63 -25.31 -7.44
N PHE A 432 2.81 -24.33 -7.85
CA PHE A 432 1.34 -24.44 -7.75
C PHE A 432 0.74 -25.55 -8.61
N LYS A 433 1.35 -25.91 -9.74
CA LYS A 433 0.92 -27.08 -10.54
C LYS A 433 1.18 -28.40 -9.83
N GLU A 434 2.31 -28.52 -9.15
CA GLU A 434 2.71 -29.77 -8.50
C GLU A 434 1.98 -30.03 -7.17
N ASN A 435 1.55 -28.98 -6.46
CA ASN A 435 0.76 -29.15 -5.25
C ASN A 435 -0.15 -27.95 -4.96
N LYS A 436 -1.46 -28.15 -5.10
CA LYS A 436 -2.48 -27.15 -4.76
C LYS A 436 -2.88 -27.15 -3.27
N ASN A 437 -2.57 -28.23 -2.54
CA ASN A 437 -3.06 -28.48 -1.19
C ASN A 437 -1.94 -28.42 -0.15
N LEU A 438 -1.06 -27.43 -0.27
CA LEU A 438 0.07 -27.24 0.66
C LEU A 438 -0.37 -26.82 2.04
N PHE A 439 -1.38 -25.98 2.09
CA PHE A 439 -1.94 -25.49 3.33
C PHE A 439 -3.22 -26.22 3.64
N GLN A 440 -3.42 -26.49 4.92
CA GLN A 440 -4.68 -26.97 5.42
C GLN A 440 -5.55 -25.78 5.80
N PRO A 441 -6.78 -25.68 5.26
CA PRO A 441 -7.66 -24.58 5.57
C PRO A 441 -8.19 -24.70 6.99
N ASN A 442 -8.28 -23.57 7.69
CA ASN A 442 -8.96 -23.49 8.97
C ASN A 442 -10.48 -23.41 8.74
N LYS A 443 -11.22 -24.45 9.15
CA LYS A 443 -12.68 -24.47 9.03
C LYS A 443 -13.37 -23.45 9.94
N ASP A 444 -12.69 -22.98 10.99
CA ASP A 444 -13.21 -21.98 11.93
C ASP A 444 -12.78 -20.55 11.56
N TYR A 445 -12.13 -20.36 10.41
CA TYR A 445 -11.80 -19.03 9.89
C TYR A 445 -13.08 -18.19 9.71
N ASP A 446 -13.10 -17.00 10.31
CA ASP A 446 -14.25 -16.11 10.23
C ASP A 446 -14.19 -15.29 8.94
N ARG A 447 -15.08 -15.65 8.01
CA ARG A 447 -15.17 -15.05 6.68
C ARG A 447 -15.53 -13.57 6.68
N LYS A 448 -15.95 -12.98 7.81
CA LYS A 448 -16.16 -11.53 7.91
C LYS A 448 -14.89 -10.74 7.60
N PHE A 449 -13.72 -11.35 7.80
CA PHE A 449 -12.45 -10.73 7.43
C PHE A 449 -12.25 -10.69 5.90
N THR A 450 -12.95 -11.52 5.11
CA THR A 450 -12.79 -11.60 3.64
C THR A 450 -13.91 -10.93 2.82
N TYR A 451 -15.19 -11.08 3.22
CA TYR A 451 -16.34 -10.90 2.31
C TYR A 451 -17.20 -9.66 2.53
N ASP A 452 -16.94 -8.86 3.55
CA ASP A 452 -17.67 -7.60 3.68
C ASP A 452 -17.14 -6.60 2.62
N THR A 453 -17.99 -5.88 1.91
CA THR A 453 -17.56 -4.73 1.08
C THR A 453 -16.83 -3.68 1.92
N GLU A 454 -17.06 -3.67 3.24
CA GLU A 454 -16.22 -2.97 4.21
C GLU A 454 -14.94 -3.71 4.61
N SER A 455 -14.83 -5.03 4.44
CA SER A 455 -13.65 -5.84 4.78
C SER A 455 -12.46 -5.64 3.83
N ILE A 456 -12.66 -4.94 2.70
CA ILE A 456 -11.54 -4.33 1.95
C ILE A 456 -10.72 -3.37 2.85
N LYS A 457 -11.31 -2.88 3.96
CA LYS A 457 -10.66 -2.00 4.95
C LYS A 457 -9.66 -2.74 5.85
N TYR A 458 -9.78 -4.05 6.09
CA TYR A 458 -8.90 -4.71 7.05
C TYR A 458 -7.52 -4.98 6.43
N LYS A 459 -6.54 -4.25 6.94
CA LYS A 459 -5.12 -4.36 6.61
C LYS A 459 -4.33 -4.10 7.88
N THR A 460 -3.03 -4.38 7.85
CA THR A 460 -2.12 -3.97 8.93
C THR A 460 -2.13 -2.45 9.11
N THR A 461 -2.01 -1.98 10.34
CA THR A 461 -1.77 -0.57 10.63
C THR A 461 -0.32 -0.22 10.28
N THR A 462 -0.12 0.65 9.29
CA THR A 462 1.21 1.14 8.85
C THR A 462 1.61 2.44 9.54
N LYS A 463 0.63 3.22 9.99
CA LYS A 463 0.85 4.39 10.85
C LYS A 463 1.01 3.91 12.29
N SER A 464 2.21 3.46 12.63
CA SER A 464 2.50 3.18 14.03
C SER A 464 2.31 4.47 14.84
N PRO A 465 1.57 4.46 15.96
CA PRO A 465 1.62 5.55 16.93
C PRO A 465 3.09 5.80 17.28
N GLN A 466 3.48 7.07 17.33
CA GLN A 466 4.88 7.48 17.54
C GLN A 466 5.44 7.04 18.90
N SER A 467 4.61 6.51 19.80
CA SER A 467 5.00 5.84 21.04
C SER A 467 4.05 4.67 21.28
N LEU A 468 4.52 3.44 21.06
CA LEU A 468 3.96 2.25 21.68
C LEU A 468 5.08 1.67 22.53
N SER A 469 5.34 2.28 23.68
CA SER A 469 6.44 1.87 24.55
C SER A 469 5.96 1.40 25.93
N THR A 470 4.73 1.75 26.29
CA THR A 470 4.11 1.39 27.56
C THR A 470 2.81 0.62 27.35
N LEU A 471 2.32 -0.04 28.41
CA LEU A 471 0.97 -0.61 28.42
C LEU A 471 -0.10 0.48 28.24
N GLU A 472 0.16 1.67 28.78
CA GLU A 472 -0.70 2.86 28.64
C GLU A 472 -0.81 3.34 27.20
N ASP A 473 0.18 3.10 26.34
CA ASP A 473 0.13 3.39 24.91
C ASP A 473 -0.63 2.29 24.14
N LEU A 474 -0.51 1.04 24.59
CA LEU A 474 -1.07 -0.14 23.92
C LEU A 474 -2.59 -0.25 24.08
N VAL A 475 -3.15 0.15 25.23
CA VAL A 475 -4.61 0.13 25.45
C VAL A 475 -5.35 1.10 24.52
N PRO A 476 -4.97 2.40 24.40
CA PRO A 476 -5.55 3.31 23.42
C PRO A 476 -5.41 2.80 21.98
N PHE A 477 -4.25 2.26 21.61
CA PHE A 477 -4.07 1.65 20.30
C PHE A 477 -5.08 0.51 20.05
N MET A 478 -5.24 -0.39 21.01
CA MET A 478 -6.21 -1.49 20.89
C MET A 478 -7.66 -1.01 20.97
N ASN A 479 -7.97 0.05 21.73
CA ASN A 479 -9.29 0.66 21.72
C ASN A 479 -9.65 1.21 20.34
N GLN A 480 -8.66 1.77 19.64
CA GLN A 480 -8.84 2.29 18.28
C GLN A 480 -8.85 1.18 17.21
N ASN A 481 -8.00 0.16 17.34
CA ASN A 481 -7.70 -0.79 16.24
C ASN A 481 -8.13 -2.24 16.53
N GLY A 482 -8.52 -2.56 17.76
CA GLY A 482 -8.82 -3.92 18.21
C GLY A 482 -10.27 -4.35 18.03
N GLN A 483 -11.19 -3.45 17.66
CA GLN A 483 -12.62 -3.77 17.56
C GLN A 483 -12.90 -4.93 16.60
N ALA A 484 -12.21 -4.95 15.45
CA ALA A 484 -12.35 -6.00 14.44
C ALA A 484 -12.04 -7.42 14.98
N VAL A 485 -11.15 -7.49 15.96
CA VAL A 485 -10.75 -8.74 16.63
C VAL A 485 -11.41 -8.90 17.98
N GLY A 486 -12.52 -8.21 18.25
CA GLY A 486 -13.29 -8.37 19.50
C GLY A 486 -12.49 -7.97 20.74
N TRP A 487 -11.69 -6.90 20.65
CA TRP A 487 -11.05 -6.27 21.80
C TRP A 487 -12.10 -5.77 22.81
N LYS A 488 -11.86 -6.05 24.10
CA LYS A 488 -12.77 -5.72 25.22
C LYS A 488 -12.22 -4.66 26.17
N GLY A 489 -11.17 -3.94 25.79
CA GLY A 489 -10.53 -2.92 26.64
C GLY A 489 -9.49 -3.45 27.62
N THR A 490 -9.18 -4.76 27.64
CA THR A 490 -8.25 -5.37 28.59
C THR A 490 -7.31 -6.36 27.90
N PHE A 491 -6.04 -6.36 28.31
CA PHE A 491 -5.04 -7.32 27.84
C PHE A 491 -5.12 -8.64 28.63
N PRO A 492 -4.78 -9.77 28.00
CA PRO A 492 -4.55 -9.95 26.56
C PRO A 492 -5.87 -9.94 25.75
N LEU A 493 -5.79 -10.02 24.41
CA LEU A 493 -6.96 -9.93 23.51
C LEU A 493 -8.09 -10.90 23.88
N PHE A 494 -7.74 -12.06 24.43
CA PHE A 494 -8.67 -13.04 24.97
C PHE A 494 -7.99 -13.86 26.08
N GLU A 495 -8.78 -14.38 27.01
CA GLU A 495 -8.30 -15.31 28.01
C GLU A 495 -8.20 -16.72 27.41
N ALA A 496 -7.05 -17.37 27.58
CA ALA A 496 -6.90 -18.78 27.25
C ALA A 496 -7.46 -19.63 28.38
N SER A 497 -8.43 -20.49 28.06
CA SER A 497 -8.94 -21.47 29.02
C SER A 497 -7.84 -22.44 29.50
N ASN A 498 -6.87 -22.77 28.63
CA ASN A 498 -5.70 -23.59 28.92
C ASN A 498 -4.57 -23.24 27.94
N ALA A 499 -3.66 -22.34 28.32
CA ALA A 499 -2.48 -22.02 27.49
C ALA A 499 -1.48 -23.18 27.55
N ALA A 500 -1.31 -23.90 26.44
CA ALA A 500 -0.45 -25.05 26.37
C ALA A 500 1.01 -24.64 26.59
N GLN A 501 1.65 -25.21 27.61
CA GLN A 501 3.07 -24.99 27.85
C GLN A 501 3.92 -25.89 26.95
N SER A 502 5.15 -25.48 26.64
CA SER A 502 6.04 -26.24 25.73
C SER A 502 6.28 -27.68 26.19
N ASP A 503 6.41 -27.91 27.50
CA ASP A 503 6.65 -29.24 28.07
C ASP A 503 5.40 -30.13 27.98
N GLU A 504 4.22 -29.54 28.17
CA GLU A 504 2.93 -30.23 28.03
C GLU A 504 2.69 -30.59 26.56
N SER A 505 2.92 -29.64 25.66
CA SER A 505 2.86 -29.83 24.21
C SER A 505 3.79 -30.96 23.76
N THR A 506 5.04 -30.97 24.22
CA THR A 506 6.02 -32.03 23.91
C THR A 506 5.54 -33.40 24.40
N LYS A 507 5.05 -33.49 25.63
CA LYS A 507 4.52 -34.75 26.20
C LYS A 507 3.28 -35.23 25.45
N ALA A 508 2.39 -34.32 25.08
CA ALA A 508 1.16 -34.65 24.37
C ALA A 508 1.44 -35.13 22.95
N LYS A 509 2.36 -34.47 22.22
CA LYS A 509 2.81 -34.90 20.89
C LYS A 509 3.51 -36.25 20.93
N ALA A 510 4.39 -36.49 21.90
CA ALA A 510 5.07 -37.79 22.07
C ALA A 510 4.11 -38.95 22.36
N LYS A 511 2.95 -38.66 22.95
CA LYS A 511 1.88 -39.63 23.22
C LYS A 511 0.86 -39.74 22.09
N ASN A 512 1.03 -38.99 20.99
CA ASN A 512 0.03 -38.82 19.93
C ASN A 512 -1.35 -38.36 20.48
N ALA A 513 -1.36 -37.62 21.59
CA ALA A 513 -2.57 -37.09 22.20
C ALA A 513 -3.10 -35.85 21.45
N ILE A 514 -2.29 -35.29 20.56
CA ILE A 514 -2.65 -34.21 19.63
C ILE A 514 -2.30 -34.71 18.23
N PRO A 515 -3.21 -34.64 17.25
CA PRO A 515 -2.93 -35.08 15.90
C PRO A 515 -1.85 -34.20 15.25
N ALA A 516 -0.95 -34.83 14.51
CA ALA A 516 0.01 -34.10 13.70
C ALA A 516 -0.74 -33.25 12.66
N PRO A 517 -0.24 -32.04 12.34
CA PRO A 517 -0.90 -31.18 11.37
C PRO A 517 -1.10 -31.91 10.05
N HIS A 518 -0.11 -32.69 9.58
CA HIS A 518 -0.22 -33.53 8.38
C HIS A 518 -0.15 -35.01 8.74
N GLU A 519 -0.95 -35.84 8.06
CA GLU A 519 -0.80 -37.30 8.08
C GLU A 519 0.62 -37.69 7.68
N PRO A 520 1.23 -38.76 8.23
CA PRO A 520 2.63 -39.11 7.96
C PRO A 520 2.98 -39.20 6.46
N SER A 521 2.12 -39.82 5.66
CA SER A 521 2.29 -39.89 4.20
C SER A 521 2.09 -38.56 3.48
N GLY A 522 1.28 -37.66 4.06
CA GLY A 522 1.13 -36.28 3.60
C GLY A 522 2.36 -35.46 3.95
N TRP A 523 2.93 -35.68 5.13
CA TRP A 523 4.11 -34.99 5.61
C TRP A 523 5.34 -35.24 4.74
N GLU A 524 5.64 -36.50 4.37
CA GLU A 524 6.76 -36.80 3.47
C GLU A 524 6.63 -36.09 2.11
N LYS A 525 5.39 -36.00 1.58
CA LYS A 525 5.11 -35.26 0.35
C LYS A 525 5.31 -33.76 0.53
N THR A 526 4.81 -33.18 1.63
CA THR A 526 4.99 -31.77 1.96
C THR A 526 6.47 -31.43 2.15
N GLU A 527 7.22 -32.25 2.88
CA GLU A 527 8.66 -32.06 3.09
C GLU A 527 9.43 -32.14 1.77
N LYS A 528 9.16 -33.16 0.94
CA LYS A 528 9.77 -33.28 -0.39
C LYS A 528 9.46 -32.08 -1.26
N TYR A 529 8.22 -31.61 -1.22
CA TYR A 529 7.77 -30.43 -1.97
C TYR A 529 8.49 -29.16 -1.50
N ILE A 530 8.58 -28.93 -0.19
CA ILE A 530 9.29 -27.78 0.37
C ILE A 530 10.75 -27.78 -0.08
N LYS A 531 11.40 -28.96 -0.08
CA LYS A 531 12.78 -29.09 -0.56
C LYS A 531 12.91 -28.85 -2.06
N SER A 532 11.98 -29.34 -2.88
CA SER A 532 12.04 -29.18 -4.35
C SER A 532 11.67 -27.79 -4.84
N HIS A 533 10.94 -27.02 -4.02
CA HIS A 533 10.44 -25.69 -4.34
C HIS A 533 10.84 -24.64 -3.29
N ALA A 534 12.00 -24.82 -2.65
CA ALA A 534 12.41 -23.99 -1.51
C ALA A 534 12.30 -22.49 -1.79
N LEU A 535 12.72 -22.05 -2.99
CA LEU A 535 12.67 -20.63 -3.37
C LEU A 535 11.24 -20.14 -3.57
N ALA A 536 10.40 -20.90 -4.27
CA ALA A 536 8.99 -20.56 -4.43
C ALA A 536 8.28 -20.55 -3.06
N ILE A 537 8.56 -21.52 -2.19
CA ILE A 537 8.03 -21.60 -0.83
C ILE A 537 8.46 -20.41 0.03
N ALA A 538 9.74 -20.04 0.01
CA ALA A 538 10.23 -18.93 0.80
C ALA A 538 9.59 -17.61 0.39
N LEU A 539 9.39 -17.44 -0.92
CA LEU A 539 8.81 -16.26 -1.54
C LEU A 539 7.29 -16.30 -1.63
N LEU A 540 6.63 -17.34 -1.10
CA LEU A 540 5.17 -17.48 -1.15
C LEU A 540 4.50 -16.21 -0.58
N PRO A 541 3.87 -15.40 -1.44
CA PRO A 541 3.28 -14.15 -1.00
C PRO A 541 1.85 -14.38 -0.53
N ALA A 542 1.25 -13.30 -0.02
CA ALA A 542 -0.14 -13.23 0.41
C ALA A 542 -1.18 -13.78 -0.59
N ALA A 543 -0.84 -13.93 -1.88
CA ALA A 543 -1.73 -14.47 -2.92
C ALA A 543 -2.23 -15.90 -2.64
N ILE A 544 -1.57 -16.68 -1.78
CA ILE A 544 -2.13 -17.95 -1.28
C ILE A 544 -3.45 -17.74 -0.53
N ALA A 545 -3.69 -16.57 0.06
CA ALA A 545 -4.99 -16.24 0.65
C ALA A 545 -6.16 -16.53 -0.29
N ALA A 546 -5.97 -16.31 -1.59
CA ALA A 546 -6.99 -16.58 -2.60
C ALA A 546 -7.38 -18.07 -2.67
N SER A 547 -6.46 -19.00 -2.39
CA SER A 547 -6.79 -20.43 -2.39
C SER A 547 -7.60 -20.87 -1.17
N PHE A 548 -7.57 -20.09 -0.08
CA PHE A 548 -8.40 -20.34 1.11
C PHE A 548 -9.81 -19.75 0.99
N ILE A 549 -10.08 -18.93 -0.03
CA ILE A 549 -11.39 -18.31 -0.26
C ILE A 549 -12.21 -19.29 -1.12
N PRO A 550 -13.29 -19.90 -0.56
CA PRO A 550 -14.11 -20.84 -1.31
C PRO A 550 -14.74 -20.17 -2.53
N GLY A 551 -14.63 -20.80 -3.69
CA GLY A 551 -15.05 -20.26 -4.99
C GLY A 551 -13.96 -19.50 -5.76
N PHE A 552 -12.92 -18.99 -5.09
CA PHE A 552 -11.79 -18.33 -5.75
C PHE A 552 -10.66 -19.33 -6.07
N GLY A 553 -10.35 -20.23 -5.12
CA GLY A 553 -9.29 -21.23 -5.27
C GLY A 553 -9.57 -22.34 -6.30
N GLU A 554 -10.83 -22.54 -6.70
CA GLU A 554 -11.22 -23.52 -7.71
C GLU A 554 -11.15 -22.98 -9.14
N ALA A 555 -11.22 -21.64 -9.31
CA ALA A 555 -11.30 -20.98 -10.60
C ALA A 555 -9.97 -20.41 -11.11
N ALA A 556 -9.05 -20.03 -10.21
CA ALA A 556 -7.77 -19.46 -10.62
C ALA A 556 -6.80 -20.55 -11.12
N ASP A 557 -6.26 -20.36 -12.32
CA ASP A 557 -5.21 -21.24 -12.84
C ASP A 557 -3.85 -20.96 -12.18
N ALA A 558 -2.93 -21.90 -12.30
CA ALA A 558 -1.60 -21.78 -11.68
C ALA A 558 -0.78 -20.61 -12.24
N ALA A 559 -1.06 -20.15 -13.47
CA ALA A 559 -0.33 -19.09 -14.13
C ALA A 559 -0.79 -17.70 -13.66
N GLU A 560 -2.06 -17.55 -13.30
CA GLU A 560 -2.64 -16.35 -12.68
C GLU A 560 -2.14 -16.18 -11.24
N LEU A 561 -2.19 -17.24 -10.42
CA LEU A 561 -1.61 -17.22 -9.08
C LEU A 561 -0.11 -16.92 -9.12
N ALA A 562 0.63 -17.50 -10.06
CA ALA A 562 2.06 -17.22 -10.24
C ALA A 562 2.36 -15.77 -10.62
N ALA A 563 1.50 -15.14 -11.43
CA ALA A 563 1.66 -13.73 -11.79
C ALA A 563 1.47 -12.81 -10.58
N LEU A 564 0.37 -12.99 -9.83
CA LEU A 564 0.08 -12.26 -8.58
C LEU A 564 1.21 -12.44 -7.55
N CYS A 565 1.77 -13.65 -7.48
CA CYS A 565 2.86 -13.93 -6.58
C CYS A 565 4.14 -13.18 -6.95
N THR A 566 4.47 -13.17 -8.24
CA THR A 566 5.69 -12.53 -8.73
C THR A 566 5.68 -11.02 -8.46
N GLU A 567 4.54 -10.35 -8.65
CA GLU A 567 4.39 -8.91 -8.36
C GLU A 567 4.52 -8.60 -6.87
N SER A 568 3.94 -9.44 -6.01
CA SER A 568 4.00 -9.28 -4.55
C SER A 568 5.40 -9.53 -3.98
N VAL A 569 6.20 -10.38 -4.62
CA VAL A 569 7.56 -10.70 -4.18
C VAL A 569 8.54 -9.56 -4.46
N GLU A 570 8.37 -8.88 -5.60
CA GLU A 570 9.23 -7.76 -5.98
C GLU A 570 9.16 -6.62 -4.96
N SER A 571 8.00 -6.38 -4.34
CA SER A 571 7.85 -5.36 -3.30
C SER A 571 8.46 -5.77 -1.96
N VAL A 572 8.55 -7.07 -1.66
CA VAL A 572 9.03 -7.59 -0.37
C VAL A 572 10.52 -7.88 -0.35
N GLU A 573 11.11 -8.38 -1.44
CA GLU A 573 12.56 -8.63 -1.52
C GLU A 573 13.39 -7.35 -1.39
N LEU A 574 12.87 -6.22 -1.90
CA LEU A 574 13.46 -4.90 -1.70
C LEU A 574 13.55 -4.50 -0.21
N ALA A 575 12.73 -5.10 0.66
CA ALA A 575 12.68 -4.78 2.09
C ALA A 575 13.44 -5.77 2.99
N GLU A 576 13.64 -7.03 2.58
CA GLU A 576 14.19 -8.09 3.46
C GLU A 576 15.71 -8.22 3.48
N THR A 577 16.44 -7.62 2.53
CA THR A 577 17.90 -7.80 2.37
C THR A 577 18.79 -7.14 3.45
N SER A 578 18.25 -6.67 4.60
CA SER A 578 19.03 -5.87 5.56
C SER A 578 18.93 -6.18 7.07
N SER A 579 18.33 -7.29 7.55
CA SER A 579 18.24 -7.49 9.02
C SER A 579 18.33 -8.94 9.54
N SER A 580 19.04 -9.13 10.66
CA SER A 580 19.09 -10.40 11.43
C SER A 580 17.95 -10.52 12.46
N LEU A 581 17.51 -11.75 12.74
CA LEU A 581 16.15 -12.11 13.19
C LEU A 581 15.84 -12.07 14.71
N THR A 582 16.82 -11.85 15.60
CA THR A 582 16.53 -11.63 17.04
C THR A 582 16.05 -10.21 17.36
N GLU A 583 15.98 -9.33 16.35
CA GLU A 583 15.66 -7.91 16.49
C GLU A 583 14.22 -7.53 16.15
N VAL A 584 13.28 -8.44 15.88
CA VAL A 584 11.95 -8.00 15.42
C VAL A 584 11.15 -7.36 16.55
N GLY A 585 10.99 -8.05 17.70
CA GLY A 585 10.29 -7.50 18.86
C GLY A 585 11.06 -6.35 19.53
N SER A 586 12.35 -6.55 19.79
CA SER A 586 13.24 -5.52 20.36
C SER A 586 13.52 -4.37 19.39
N GLY A 587 13.51 -4.61 18.09
CA GLY A 587 13.79 -3.61 17.09
C GLY A 587 12.57 -2.81 16.63
N ILE A 588 11.35 -3.39 16.63
CA ILE A 588 10.12 -2.59 16.63
C ILE A 588 10.11 -1.72 17.89
N ALA A 589 10.35 -2.31 19.07
CA ALA A 589 10.44 -1.56 20.34
C ALA A 589 11.49 -0.43 20.28
N ASN A 590 12.69 -0.69 19.73
CA ASN A 590 13.75 0.30 19.60
C ASN A 590 13.44 1.39 18.56
N VAL A 591 12.76 1.06 17.45
CA VAL A 591 12.30 2.06 16.48
C VAL A 591 11.27 2.99 17.13
N LEU A 592 10.34 2.44 17.90
CA LEU A 592 9.33 3.20 18.64
C LEU A 592 9.95 4.03 19.77
N GLN A 593 10.93 3.48 20.50
CA GLN A 593 11.63 4.17 21.58
C GLN A 593 12.58 5.28 21.06
N LYS A 594 13.12 5.16 19.84
CA LYS A 594 13.92 6.23 19.21
C LYS A 594 13.04 7.38 18.72
N ALA A 595 11.82 7.10 18.27
CA ALA A 595 10.86 8.13 17.86
C ALA A 595 10.41 9.03 19.04
N SER A 596 10.37 8.51 20.27
CA SER A 596 10.01 9.28 21.46
C SER A 596 11.12 10.21 21.98
N LYS A 597 12.40 9.87 21.77
CA LYS A 597 13.55 10.69 22.21
C LYS A 597 13.82 11.92 21.33
N LEU A 598 13.21 12.02 20.15
CA LEU A 598 13.37 13.14 19.21
C LEU A 598 12.51 14.38 19.55
N LYS A 599 11.81 14.40 20.70
CA LYS A 599 10.93 15.50 21.12
C LYS A 599 11.31 16.21 22.44
N ILE A 600 12.48 15.89 23.00
CA ILE A 600 13.07 16.68 24.09
C ILE A 600 14.42 17.20 23.61
N ALA A 601 14.37 18.13 22.64
CA ALA A 601 15.47 18.99 22.22
C ALA A 601 14.88 20.24 21.55
#